data_AF-A0A6D2LAJ1-F1
#
_entry.id   AF-A0A6D2LAJ1-F1
#
_cell.length_a   1.000
_cell.length_b   1.000
_cell.length_c   1.000
_cell.angle_alpha   90.00
_cell.angle_beta   90.00
_cell.angle_gamma   90.00
#
_symmetry.space_group_name_H-M   'P 1'
#
loop_
_entity.id
_entity.type
_entity.pdbx_description
1 polymer ?
#
loop_
_entity_poly.entity_id
_entity_poly.type
_entity_poly.pdbx_seq_one_letter_code
_entity_poly.pdbx_strand_id
1 'polypeptide(L)'
;MKISHFQPLLLLLLASSLFFLPALRAVGFEYCNKSGYAFGTVSRVEISPNPIEPADYELSITVFGYASKSIDVGSIEVYAKSENITDILRRSPISPIKAGTNFEFPLSEVPKDILEGEYKYVVALLDDNVGDPEKPVLCVDFDLPTSALTLVSSA
;
A
#
# COMPACT_ATOMS: atom_id res chain seq x y z
N MET A 1 -3.32 -31.99 46.97
CA MET A 1 -3.08 -31.60 45.56
C MET A 1 -4.02 -30.44 45.25
N LYS A 2 -3.51 -29.20 45.23
CA LYS A 2 -4.30 -27.99 44.91
C LYS A 2 -4.00 -27.62 43.47
N ILE A 3 -4.89 -27.98 42.56
CA ILE A 3 -4.85 -27.47 41.19
C ILE A 3 -5.35 -26.02 41.27
N SER A 4 -4.46 -25.09 40.92
CA SER A 4 -4.77 -23.66 40.88
C SER A 4 -5.77 -23.39 39.76
N HIS A 5 -7.00 -23.06 40.14
CA HIS A 5 -8.13 -22.81 39.24
C HIS A 5 -7.99 -21.48 38.44
N PHE A 6 -6.90 -20.72 38.66
CA PHE A 6 -6.64 -19.42 38.04
C PHE A 6 -5.87 -19.51 36.70
N GLN A 7 -5.23 -20.64 36.42
CA GLN A 7 -4.42 -20.83 35.22
C GLN A 7 -5.22 -20.96 33.89
N PRO A 8 -6.40 -21.62 33.84
CA PRO A 8 -7.11 -21.79 32.57
C PRO A 8 -7.85 -20.52 32.10
N LEU A 9 -8.24 -19.62 33.02
CA LEU A 9 -8.98 -18.40 32.66
C LEU A 9 -8.09 -17.37 31.95
N LEU A 10 -6.82 -17.26 32.38
CA LEU A 10 -5.84 -16.34 31.79
C LEU A 10 -5.49 -16.74 30.35
N LEU A 11 -5.39 -18.05 30.09
CA LEU A 11 -5.15 -18.60 28.74
C LEU A 11 -6.29 -18.31 27.77
N LEU A 12 -7.54 -18.40 28.23
CA LEU A 12 -8.72 -18.06 27.43
C LEU A 12 -8.77 -16.57 27.09
N LEU A 13 -8.43 -15.69 28.04
CA LEU A 13 -8.37 -14.25 27.82
C LEU A 13 -7.27 -13.87 26.82
N LEU A 14 -6.06 -14.42 26.99
CA LEU A 14 -4.94 -14.21 26.06
C LEU A 14 -5.25 -14.75 24.66
N ALA A 15 -5.85 -15.94 24.57
CA ALA A 15 -6.29 -16.50 23.30
C ALA A 15 -7.32 -15.59 22.61
N SER A 16 -8.34 -15.13 23.35
CA SER A 16 -9.36 -14.25 22.77
C SER A 16 -8.80 -12.91 22.27
N SER A 17 -7.82 -12.30 22.94
CA SER A 17 -7.25 -11.01 22.49
C SER A 17 -6.39 -11.13 21.22
N LEU A 18 -5.74 -12.28 21.01
CA LEU A 18 -4.89 -12.53 19.83
C LEU A 18 -5.71 -12.72 18.54
N PHE A 19 -6.95 -13.21 18.65
CA PHE A 19 -7.85 -13.39 17.49
C PHE A 19 -8.54 -12.10 17.03
N PHE A 20 -8.40 -10.98 17.75
CA PHE A 20 -8.96 -9.68 17.37
C PHE A 20 -7.90 -8.63 17.04
N LEU A 21 -6.69 -9.05 16.64
CA LEU A 21 -5.75 -8.09 16.06
C LEU A 21 -6.33 -7.60 14.73
N PRO A 22 -6.63 -6.29 14.57
CA PRO A 22 -7.06 -5.76 13.29
C PRO A 22 -5.99 -6.10 12.25
N ALA A 23 -6.42 -6.67 11.13
CA ALA A 23 -5.51 -6.98 10.03
C ALA A 23 -4.71 -5.71 9.68
N LEU A 24 -3.39 -5.77 9.86
CA LEU A 24 -2.51 -4.66 9.53
C LEU A 24 -2.57 -4.44 8.02
N ARG A 25 -3.31 -3.42 7.60
CA ARG A 25 -3.41 -3.01 6.18
C ARG A 25 -2.12 -2.40 5.63
N ALA A 26 -1.12 -2.20 6.49
CA ALA A 26 0.16 -1.61 6.12
C ALA A 26 0.98 -2.53 5.24
N VAL A 27 1.57 -1.96 4.20
CA VAL A 27 2.62 -2.61 3.41
C VAL A 27 3.90 -1.82 3.49
N GLY A 28 5.03 -2.53 3.41
CA GLY A 28 6.33 -1.89 3.21
C GLY A 28 6.39 -1.26 1.84
N PHE A 29 7.01 -0.10 1.72
CA PHE A 29 7.18 0.60 0.46
C PHE A 29 8.58 1.20 0.37
N GLU A 30 9.01 1.47 -0.86
CA GLU A 30 10.23 2.22 -1.15
C GLU A 30 9.93 3.41 -2.08
N TYR A 31 10.75 4.45 -2.04
CA TYR A 31 10.68 5.49 -3.06
C TYR A 31 11.25 4.97 -4.38
N CYS A 32 10.59 5.28 -5.50
CA CYS A 32 11.00 4.81 -6.82
C CYS A 32 12.43 5.27 -7.20
N ASN A 33 12.85 6.45 -6.71
CA ASN A 33 14.19 6.99 -6.91
C ASN A 33 15.19 6.65 -5.79
N LYS A 34 14.80 5.78 -4.85
CA LYS A 34 15.56 5.34 -3.67
C LYS A 34 15.98 6.42 -2.69
N SER A 35 15.70 7.70 -2.99
CA SER A 35 16.20 8.86 -2.25
C SER A 35 15.09 9.73 -1.67
N GLY A 36 13.84 9.53 -2.10
CA GLY A 36 12.71 10.39 -1.74
C GLY A 36 12.56 11.60 -2.66
N TYR A 37 11.50 12.37 -2.45
CA TYR A 37 11.11 13.45 -3.36
C TYR A 37 11.04 14.80 -2.64
N ALA A 38 11.37 15.88 -3.36
CA ALA A 38 11.29 17.23 -2.83
C ALA A 38 9.84 17.72 -2.61
N PHE A 39 8.85 17.05 -3.21
CA PHE A 39 7.44 17.35 -3.00
C PHE A 39 7.01 17.10 -1.55
N GLY A 40 7.47 16.01 -0.94
CA GLY A 40 6.99 15.57 0.37
C GLY A 40 7.45 14.17 0.74
N THR A 41 6.96 13.69 1.88
CA THR A 41 7.30 12.38 2.44
C THR A 41 6.06 11.50 2.55
N VAL A 42 6.18 10.23 2.14
CA VAL A 42 5.18 9.19 2.43
C VAL A 42 5.47 8.62 3.82
N SER A 43 4.42 8.50 4.62
CA SER A 43 4.48 7.91 5.97
C SER A 43 3.93 6.48 6.01
N ARG A 44 3.02 6.17 5.07
CA ARG A 44 1.88 5.24 5.16
C ARG A 44 1.50 4.72 3.78
N VAL A 45 1.64 3.42 3.49
CA VAL A 45 0.85 2.79 2.42
C VAL A 45 -0.08 1.75 3.02
N GLU A 46 -1.36 1.86 2.69
CA GLU A 46 -2.42 0.93 3.05
C GLU A 46 -2.94 0.22 1.82
N ILE A 47 -3.23 -1.07 1.97
CA ILE A 47 -3.99 -1.81 0.98
C ILE A 47 -5.16 -2.56 1.63
N SER A 48 -6.20 -2.80 0.84
CA SER A 48 -7.33 -3.65 1.22
C SER A 48 -7.84 -4.39 -0.01
N PRO A 49 -8.08 -5.71 0.05
CA PRO A 49 -7.80 -6.60 1.19
C PRO A 49 -6.28 -6.76 1.48
N ASN A 50 -5.97 -7.22 2.69
CA ASN A 50 -4.61 -7.56 3.13
C ASN A 50 -4.69 -8.70 4.17
N PRO A 51 -4.12 -9.89 3.90
CA PRO A 51 -3.43 -10.26 2.67
C PRO A 51 -4.39 -10.37 1.48
N ILE A 52 -3.83 -10.41 0.28
CA ILE A 52 -4.60 -10.53 -0.96
C ILE A 52 -4.80 -12.02 -1.30
N GLU A 53 -6.05 -12.40 -1.54
CA GLU A 53 -6.45 -13.74 -1.93
C GLU A 53 -6.47 -13.90 -3.46
N PRO A 54 -6.38 -15.15 -3.96
CA PRO A 54 -6.48 -15.43 -5.39
C PRO A 54 -7.77 -14.90 -6.02
N ALA A 55 -8.89 -14.94 -5.29
CA ALA A 55 -10.22 -14.53 -5.76
C ALA A 55 -10.43 -13.01 -5.77
N ASP A 56 -9.53 -12.22 -5.18
CA ASP A 56 -9.65 -10.76 -5.18
C ASP A 56 -9.28 -10.20 -6.56
N TYR A 57 -10.19 -9.50 -7.24
CA TYR A 57 -9.91 -8.91 -8.56
C TYR A 57 -9.57 -7.43 -8.50
N GLU A 58 -9.87 -6.78 -7.38
CA GLU A 58 -9.66 -5.36 -7.18
C GLU A 58 -9.14 -5.09 -5.78
N LEU A 59 -8.36 -4.03 -5.67
CA LEU A 59 -7.72 -3.58 -4.46
C LEU A 59 -8.09 -2.12 -4.22
N SER A 60 -8.07 -1.73 -2.95
CA SER A 60 -7.98 -0.33 -2.56
C SER A 60 -6.57 -0.06 -2.06
N ILE A 61 -5.95 1.02 -2.53
CA ILE A 61 -4.64 1.49 -2.11
C ILE A 61 -4.85 2.87 -1.50
N THR A 62 -4.23 3.16 -0.36
CA THR A 62 -4.25 4.50 0.22
C THR A 62 -2.84 4.91 0.60
N VAL A 63 -2.39 6.04 0.05
CA VAL A 63 -1.06 6.61 0.34
C VAL A 63 -1.24 7.81 1.25
N PHE A 64 -0.56 7.78 2.39
CA PHE A 64 -0.55 8.85 3.38
C PHE A 64 0.82 9.51 3.42
N GLY A 65 0.84 10.82 3.65
CA GLY A 65 2.09 11.53 3.81
C GLY A 65 1.91 12.99 4.15
N TYR A 66 3.00 13.73 3.99
CA TYR A 66 3.11 15.15 4.27
C TYR A 66 3.66 15.88 3.06
N ALA A 67 2.98 16.94 2.63
CA ALA A 67 3.38 17.75 1.49
C ALA A 67 4.29 18.91 1.95
N SER A 68 5.50 18.96 1.43
CA SER A 68 6.44 20.08 1.60
C SER A 68 6.25 21.16 0.53
N LYS A 69 5.64 20.81 -0.61
CA LYS A 69 5.31 21.72 -1.71
C LYS A 69 3.82 21.62 -2.06
N SER A 70 3.29 22.63 -2.74
CA SER A 70 1.92 22.61 -3.26
C SER A 70 1.87 21.96 -4.64
N ILE A 71 0.70 21.38 -4.96
CA ILE A 71 0.30 21.00 -6.32
C ILE A 71 -1.06 21.62 -6.56
N ASP A 72 -1.20 22.40 -7.63
CA ASP A 72 -2.47 23.05 -7.97
C ASP A 72 -3.36 22.13 -8.82
N VAL A 73 -2.76 21.44 -9.78
CA VAL A 73 -3.44 20.49 -10.68
C VAL A 73 -2.49 19.32 -10.93
N GLY A 74 -3.04 18.11 -10.89
CA GLY A 74 -2.27 16.91 -11.14
C GLY A 74 -3.12 15.66 -11.10
N SER A 75 -2.46 14.53 -11.22
CA SER A 75 -3.09 13.22 -11.14
C SER A 75 -2.25 12.25 -10.35
N ILE A 76 -2.92 11.25 -9.80
CA ILE A 76 -2.29 10.09 -9.20
C ILE A 76 -2.53 8.88 -10.08
N GLU A 77 -1.46 8.13 -10.32
CA GLU A 77 -1.45 6.94 -11.15
C GLU A 77 -1.02 5.73 -10.33
N VAL A 78 -1.66 4.61 -10.64
CA VAL A 78 -1.23 3.29 -10.21
C VAL A 78 -0.86 2.49 -11.44
N TYR A 79 0.33 1.92 -11.43
CA TYR A 79 0.75 0.98 -12.47
C TYR A 79 1.40 -0.26 -11.86
N ALA A 80 1.20 -1.40 -12.52
CA ALA A 80 1.99 -2.59 -12.29
C ALA A 80 3.26 -2.52 -13.14
N LYS A 81 4.42 -2.75 -12.53
CA LYS A 81 5.72 -2.65 -13.19
C LYS A 81 6.54 -3.91 -13.00
N SER A 82 6.99 -4.50 -14.10
CA SER A 82 8.05 -5.49 -14.17
C SER A 82 9.26 -4.91 -14.92
N GLU A 83 10.31 -5.70 -15.13
CA GLU A 83 11.47 -5.26 -15.92
C GLU A 83 11.11 -4.85 -17.35
N ASN A 84 10.10 -5.48 -17.94
CA ASN A 84 9.78 -5.36 -19.36
C ASN A 84 8.42 -4.70 -19.65
N ILE A 85 7.54 -4.63 -18.65
CA ILE A 85 6.15 -4.21 -18.83
C ILE A 85 5.78 -3.16 -17.77
N THR A 86 5.04 -2.14 -18.19
CA THR A 86 4.42 -1.16 -17.31
C THR A 86 2.98 -0.96 -17.76
N ASP A 87 2.04 -1.42 -16.96
CA ASP A 87 0.61 -1.33 -17.25
C ASP A 87 -0.07 -0.37 -16.29
N ILE A 88 -0.71 0.67 -16.83
CA ILE A 88 -1.46 1.64 -16.05
C ILE A 88 -2.77 0.99 -15.61
N LEU A 89 -2.93 0.81 -14.32
CA LEU A 89 -4.08 0.18 -13.70
C LEU A 89 -5.16 1.22 -13.36
N ARG A 90 -4.73 2.41 -12.93
CA ARG A 90 -5.64 3.48 -12.53
C ARG A 90 -5.00 4.85 -12.72
N ARG A 91 -5.78 5.82 -13.13
CA ARG A 91 -5.46 7.25 -13.06
C ARG A 91 -6.63 7.98 -12.44
N SER A 92 -6.36 8.85 -11.47
CA SER A 92 -7.36 9.72 -10.85
C SER A 92 -6.85 11.15 -10.80
N PRO A 93 -7.64 12.17 -11.18
CA PRO A 93 -7.28 13.54 -10.86
C PRO A 93 -7.24 13.72 -9.34
N ILE A 94 -6.40 14.65 -8.88
CA ILE A 94 -6.33 15.02 -7.47
C ILE A 94 -6.90 16.43 -7.23
N SER A 95 -7.37 16.66 -6.02
CA SER A 95 -7.65 18.02 -5.55
C SER A 95 -6.33 18.75 -5.25
N PRO A 96 -6.31 20.10 -5.32
CA PRO A 96 -5.12 20.87 -4.98
C PRO A 96 -4.59 20.52 -3.59
N ILE A 97 -3.26 20.36 -3.50
CA ILE A 97 -2.55 20.04 -2.26
C ILE A 97 -1.79 21.28 -1.83
N LYS A 98 -1.96 21.66 -0.56
CA LYS A 98 -1.24 22.79 0.01
C LYS A 98 0.09 22.32 0.59
N ALA A 99 1.11 23.15 0.46
CA ALA A 99 2.34 22.94 1.20
C ALA A 99 2.05 23.01 2.70
N GLY A 100 2.71 22.16 3.47
CA GLY A 100 2.62 22.11 4.92
C GLY A 100 1.47 21.27 5.48
N THR A 101 0.73 20.52 4.65
CA THR A 101 -0.42 19.71 5.07
C THR A 101 -0.18 18.21 4.89
N ASN A 102 -0.84 17.41 5.71
CA ASN A 102 -0.94 15.97 5.45
C ASN A 102 -1.82 15.72 4.22
N PHE A 103 -1.46 14.72 3.43
CA PHE A 103 -2.27 14.24 2.32
C PHE A 103 -2.67 12.77 2.54
N GLU A 104 -3.80 12.42 1.95
CA GLU A 104 -4.32 11.06 1.86
C GLU A 104 -4.84 10.87 0.44
N PHE A 105 -4.34 9.86 -0.26
CA PHE A 105 -4.77 9.52 -1.60
C PHE A 105 -5.46 8.16 -1.61
N PRO A 106 -6.79 8.13 -1.44
CA PRO A 106 -7.55 6.90 -1.56
C PRO A 106 -7.77 6.55 -3.04
N LEU A 107 -7.35 5.35 -3.41
CA LEU A 107 -7.49 4.78 -4.75
C LEU A 107 -8.27 3.48 -4.63
N SER A 108 -9.55 3.52 -4.98
CA SER A 108 -10.43 2.35 -5.01
C SER A 108 -10.45 1.70 -6.40
N GLU A 109 -10.93 0.46 -6.46
CA GLU A 109 -11.15 -0.29 -7.72
C GLU A 109 -9.88 -0.37 -8.57
N VAL A 110 -8.72 -0.56 -7.92
CA VAL A 110 -7.45 -0.80 -8.62
C VAL A 110 -7.45 -2.26 -9.05
N PRO A 111 -7.45 -2.58 -10.36
CA PRO A 111 -7.40 -3.96 -10.80
C PRO A 111 -6.18 -4.67 -10.21
N LYS A 112 -6.41 -5.88 -9.66
CA LYS A 112 -5.31 -6.78 -9.33
C LYS A 112 -4.81 -7.38 -10.64
N ASP A 113 -3.81 -6.75 -11.23
CA ASP A 113 -3.20 -7.31 -12.42
C ASP A 113 -2.37 -8.53 -12.05
N ILE A 114 -2.39 -9.56 -12.89
CA ILE A 114 -1.59 -10.77 -12.74
C ILE A 114 -0.56 -10.74 -13.86
N LEU A 115 0.41 -9.83 -13.75
CA LEU A 115 1.58 -9.91 -14.58
C LEU A 115 2.36 -11.18 -14.21
N GLU A 116 2.75 -11.96 -15.21
CA GLU A 116 3.64 -13.10 -14.98
C GLU A 116 5.02 -12.60 -14.51
N GLY A 117 5.47 -13.08 -13.34
CA GLY A 117 6.79 -12.79 -12.79
C GLY A 117 6.79 -11.94 -11.51
N GLU A 118 7.96 -11.44 -11.14
CA GLU A 118 8.11 -10.49 -10.03
C GLU A 118 7.75 -9.09 -10.54
N TYR A 119 6.62 -8.55 -10.07
CA TYR A 119 6.18 -7.21 -10.41
C TYR A 119 5.81 -6.42 -9.15
N LYS A 120 5.97 -5.10 -9.23
CA LYS A 120 5.67 -4.17 -8.16
C LYS A 120 4.46 -3.31 -8.52
N TYR A 121 3.70 -2.94 -7.50
CA TYR A 121 2.74 -1.85 -7.62
C TYR A 121 3.46 -0.55 -7.38
N VAL A 122 3.20 0.41 -8.25
CA VAL A 122 3.77 1.74 -8.15
C VAL A 122 2.65 2.75 -8.08
N VAL A 123 2.74 3.65 -7.11
CA VAL A 123 1.85 4.80 -6.98
C VAL A 123 2.66 6.06 -7.24
N ALA A 124 2.26 6.80 -8.26
CA ALA A 124 2.95 7.97 -8.77
C ALA A 124 2.03 9.19 -8.75
N LEU A 125 2.49 10.28 -8.14
CA LEU A 125 1.84 11.58 -8.19
C LEU A 125 2.52 12.44 -9.25
N LEU A 126 1.72 12.96 -10.17
CA LEU A 126 2.14 13.82 -11.27
C LEU A 126 1.61 15.24 -11.02
N ASP A 127 2.43 16.24 -11.29
CA ASP A 127 2.06 17.66 -11.26
C ASP A 127 2.04 18.16 -12.69
N ASP A 128 0.87 18.57 -13.17
CA ASP A 128 0.68 19.00 -14.56
C ASP A 128 1.37 20.34 -14.86
N ASN A 129 1.78 21.08 -13.81
CA ASN A 129 2.39 22.41 -13.94
C ASN A 129 3.90 22.44 -13.72
N VAL A 130 4.49 21.38 -13.13
CA VAL A 130 5.88 21.40 -12.66
C VAL A 130 6.71 20.28 -13.29
N GLY A 131 7.68 20.67 -14.12
CA GLY A 131 8.68 19.77 -14.69
C GLY A 131 8.23 19.10 -15.98
N ASP A 132 8.70 17.87 -16.17
CA ASP A 132 8.26 16.99 -17.25
C ASP A 132 6.95 16.33 -16.79
N PRO A 133 5.81 16.51 -17.47
CA PRO A 133 4.51 15.99 -17.04
C PRO A 133 4.48 14.46 -16.97
N GLU A 134 5.48 13.78 -17.54
CA GLU A 134 5.65 12.33 -17.44
C GLU A 134 6.48 11.90 -16.22
N LYS A 135 7.10 12.84 -15.49
CA LYS A 135 7.92 12.54 -14.32
C LYS A 135 7.16 12.78 -13.01
N PRO A 136 7.06 11.76 -12.15
CA PRO A 136 6.36 11.91 -10.89
C PRO A 136 7.09 12.85 -9.93
N VAL A 137 6.33 13.73 -9.29
CA VAL A 137 6.80 14.58 -8.19
C VAL A 137 6.83 13.84 -6.86
N LEU A 138 6.15 12.69 -6.76
CA LEU A 138 6.25 11.71 -5.67
C LEU A 138 5.97 10.31 -6.23
N CYS A 139 6.76 9.31 -5.87
CA CYS A 139 6.55 7.94 -6.34
C CYS A 139 7.00 6.93 -5.29
N VAL A 140 6.16 5.94 -5.04
CA VAL A 140 6.50 4.79 -4.18
C VAL A 140 6.17 3.47 -4.88
N ASP A 141 7.00 2.46 -4.64
CA ASP A 141 6.80 1.09 -5.09
C ASP A 141 6.65 0.14 -3.90
N PHE A 142 5.85 -0.91 -4.05
CA PHE A 142 5.65 -1.95 -3.04
C PHE A 142 5.23 -3.28 -3.67
N ASP A 143 5.48 -4.35 -2.93
CA ASP A 143 5.04 -5.70 -3.26
C ASP A 143 3.67 -5.98 -2.62
N LEU A 144 2.82 -6.75 -3.32
CA LEU A 144 1.55 -7.20 -2.74
C LEU A 144 1.80 -8.32 -1.71
N PRO A 145 1.30 -8.19 -0.46
CA PRO A 145 1.33 -9.28 0.49
C PRO A 145 0.32 -10.36 0.07
N THR A 146 0.84 -11.45 -0.48
CA THR A 146 0.03 -12.62 -0.84
C THR A 146 0.00 -13.61 0.32
N SER A 147 -1.16 -14.24 0.56
CA SER A 147 -1.36 -15.21 1.66
C SER A 147 -0.57 -16.52 1.50
N ALA A 148 0.19 -16.69 0.42
CA ALA A 148 0.75 -17.98 0.01
C ALA A 148 2.18 -18.23 0.53
N LEU A 149 2.27 -18.81 1.72
CA LEU A 149 3.19 -19.92 1.96
C LEU A 149 2.37 -21.09 2.49
N THR A 150 1.88 -21.93 1.58
CA THR A 150 1.47 -23.29 1.92
C THR A 150 2.68 -23.97 2.56
N LEU A 151 2.62 -24.16 3.88
CA LEU A 151 3.46 -25.12 4.57
C LEU A 151 3.21 -26.48 3.92
N VAL A 152 4.11 -26.89 3.02
CA VAL A 152 4.19 -28.27 2.57
C VAL A 152 4.63 -29.07 3.78
N SER A 153 3.66 -29.58 4.54
CA SER A 153 3.88 -30.60 5.55
C SER A 153 4.07 -31.92 4.81
N SER A 154 5.31 -32.25 4.49
CA SER A 154 5.69 -33.62 4.11
C SER A 154 5.51 -34.51 5.34
N ALA A 155 4.48 -35.35 5.33
CA ALA A 155 4.35 -36.50 6.22
C ALA A 155 5.14 -37.69 5.67
#